data_AF-A0A4P8ZZ74-F1
#
_entry.id   AF-A0A4P8ZZ74-F1
#
_cell.length_a   1.000
_cell.length_b   1.000
_cell.length_c   1.000
_cell.angle_alpha   90.00
_cell.angle_beta   90.00
_cell.angle_gamma   90.00
#
_symmetry.space_group_name_H-M   'P 1'
#
loop_
_entity.id
_entity.type
_entity.pdbx_description
1 polymer ?
#
loop_
_entity_poly.entity_id
_entity_poly.type
_entity_poly.pdbx_seq_one_letter_code
_entity_poly.pdbx_strand_id
1 'polypeptide(L)'
;MAKEVGMILENPDKTESFELYNSGEPEHMIALVGGEFGVRMEQTPGRPKEVTAKLFRPHETIQDSYREVLLDIHTSVVAFDARRICVEDGVPSGEKVSLLFFKLSANVSGEPTPPMTVEDLNRKTSTYGAVVSDSGIEYFEFTEDCDVKKVSSINSPLDTSLERIELSEELEKFVQSRQGVVASDGD
;
A
#
# COMPACT_ATOMS: atom_id res chain seq x y z
N MET A 1 -2.74 -0.24 16.89
CA MET A 1 -2.60 0.09 15.47
C MET A 1 -1.52 -0.71 14.76
N ALA A 2 -0.21 -0.44 14.88
CA ALA A 2 0.81 -1.12 14.04
C ALA A 2 0.76 -2.66 14.09
N LYS A 3 0.70 -3.24 15.29
CA LYS A 3 0.54 -4.69 15.49
C LYS A 3 -0.74 -5.26 14.87
N GLU A 4 -1.82 -4.51 14.93
CA GLU A 4 -3.13 -4.91 14.39
C GLU A 4 -3.15 -4.86 12.86
N VAL A 5 -2.55 -3.81 12.28
CA VAL A 5 -2.30 -3.74 10.83
C VAL A 5 -1.49 -4.96 10.39
N GLY A 6 -0.41 -5.29 11.11
CA GLY A 6 0.40 -6.48 10.82
C GLY A 6 -0.42 -7.78 10.79
N MET A 7 -1.35 -7.97 11.73
CA MET A 7 -2.24 -9.15 11.74
C MET A 7 -3.22 -9.18 10.55
N ILE A 8 -3.74 -8.02 10.16
CA ILE A 8 -4.66 -7.89 9.01
C ILE A 8 -3.94 -8.21 7.71
N LEU A 9 -2.67 -7.80 7.58
CA LEU A 9 -1.88 -8.02 6.38
C LEU A 9 -1.58 -9.50 6.10
N GLU A 10 -1.76 -10.39 7.07
CA GLU A 10 -1.64 -11.84 6.86
C GLU A 10 -2.85 -12.46 6.15
N ASN A 11 -3.95 -11.70 5.98
CA ASN A 11 -5.19 -12.19 5.38
C ASN A 11 -5.60 -11.37 4.13
N PRO A 12 -4.79 -11.37 3.06
CA PRO A 12 -5.14 -10.68 1.82
C PRO A 12 -6.31 -11.35 1.09
N ASP A 13 -7.03 -10.59 0.27
CA ASP A 13 -8.06 -11.15 -0.62
C ASP A 13 -7.44 -12.00 -1.73
N LYS A 14 -6.23 -11.65 -2.17
CA LYS A 14 -5.48 -12.34 -3.22
C LYS A 14 -3.98 -12.09 -3.02
N THR A 15 -3.17 -13.06 -3.42
CA THR A 15 -1.72 -12.87 -3.58
C THR A 15 -1.32 -12.93 -5.06
N GLU A 16 -0.31 -12.17 -5.43
CA GLU A 16 0.25 -12.15 -6.79
C GLU A 16 1.77 -12.20 -6.74
N SER A 17 2.40 -13.00 -7.60
CA SER A 17 3.86 -12.98 -7.74
C SER A 17 4.25 -11.82 -8.65
N PHE A 18 5.22 -11.03 -8.20
CA PHE A 18 5.74 -9.89 -8.94
C PHE A 18 7.24 -10.06 -9.17
N GLU A 19 7.65 -10.08 -10.43
CA GLU A 19 9.05 -10.13 -10.81
C GLU A 19 9.70 -8.73 -10.71
N LEU A 20 10.70 -8.63 -9.83
CA LEU A 20 11.68 -7.55 -9.79
C LEU A 20 12.58 -7.61 -11.03
N TYR A 21 13.15 -6.47 -11.42
CA TYR A 21 13.97 -6.24 -12.61
C TYR A 21 13.23 -6.20 -13.95
N ASN A 22 11.91 -5.99 -13.93
CA ASN A 22 11.09 -5.80 -15.13
C ASN A 22 10.94 -4.32 -15.53
N SER A 23 11.63 -3.39 -14.86
CA SER A 23 11.67 -1.94 -15.17
C SER A 23 10.30 -1.24 -15.16
N GLY A 24 9.29 -1.89 -14.58
CA GLY A 24 7.93 -1.38 -14.50
C GLY A 24 7.79 -0.31 -13.43
N GLU A 25 6.73 0.49 -13.54
CA GLU A 25 6.42 1.53 -12.56
C GLU A 25 6.30 1.01 -11.11
N PRO A 26 5.66 -0.15 -10.83
CA PRO A 26 5.60 -0.71 -9.47
C PRO A 26 6.99 -0.98 -8.88
N GLU A 27 7.92 -1.50 -9.68
CA GLU A 27 9.29 -1.76 -9.25
C GLU A 27 10.01 -0.46 -8.88
N HIS A 28 9.89 0.58 -9.71
CA HIS A 28 10.47 1.89 -9.41
C HIS A 28 9.90 2.49 -8.12
N MET A 29 8.59 2.36 -7.89
CA MET A 29 7.97 2.84 -6.66
C MET A 29 8.53 2.12 -5.43
N ILE A 30 8.60 0.78 -5.48
CA ILE A 30 9.18 -0.05 -4.42
C ILE A 30 10.66 0.32 -4.18
N ALA A 31 11.43 0.53 -5.24
CA ALA A 31 12.84 0.88 -5.14
C ALA A 31 13.08 2.25 -4.49
N LEU A 32 12.25 3.24 -4.80
CA LEU A 32 12.33 4.57 -4.18
C LEU A 32 12.03 4.50 -2.68
N VAL A 33 10.92 3.88 -2.30
CA VAL A 33 10.58 3.70 -0.88
C VAL A 33 11.66 2.87 -0.19
N GLY A 34 12.20 1.87 -0.88
CA GLY A 34 13.35 1.09 -0.42
C GLY A 34 14.59 1.93 -0.09
N GLY A 35 14.94 2.86 -0.98
CA GLY A 35 16.06 3.78 -0.79
C GLY A 35 15.85 4.73 0.38
N GLU A 36 14.66 5.33 0.48
CA GLU A 36 14.33 6.34 1.50
C GLU A 36 14.19 5.73 2.91
N PHE A 37 13.55 4.56 3.03
CA PHE A 37 13.26 3.94 4.32
C PHE A 37 14.26 2.84 4.71
N GLY A 38 15.25 2.58 3.85
CA GLY A 38 16.22 1.50 4.04
C GLY A 38 15.56 0.13 4.04
N VAL A 39 14.51 -0.08 3.24
CA VAL A 39 13.75 -1.33 3.19
C VAL A 39 14.04 -2.14 1.94
N ARG A 40 14.03 -3.46 2.05
CA ARG A 40 14.07 -4.40 0.92
C ARG A 40 12.94 -5.38 1.01
N MET A 41 12.27 -5.61 -0.11
CA MET A 41 11.19 -6.59 -0.18
C MET A 41 11.72 -8.00 0.10
N GLU A 42 10.93 -8.80 0.80
CA GLU A 42 11.22 -10.20 1.05
C GLU A 42 10.99 -10.99 -0.25
N GLN A 43 12.05 -11.62 -0.73
CA GLN A 43 12.01 -12.41 -1.96
C GLN A 43 11.35 -13.76 -1.70
N THR A 44 10.61 -14.24 -2.68
CA THR A 44 9.99 -15.56 -2.65
C THR A 44 11.09 -16.64 -2.51
N PRO A 45 10.98 -17.57 -1.55
CA PRO A 45 11.98 -18.62 -1.35
C PRO A 45 12.25 -19.42 -2.64
N GLY A 46 13.52 -19.51 -3.03
CA GLY A 46 13.94 -20.18 -4.26
C GLY A 46 13.74 -19.38 -5.55
N ARG A 47 13.17 -18.17 -5.46
CA ARG A 47 12.95 -17.25 -6.59
C ARG A 47 13.42 -15.83 -6.23
N PRO A 48 14.74 -15.56 -6.30
CA PRO A 48 15.32 -14.30 -5.81
C PRO A 48 14.91 -13.06 -6.62
N LYS A 49 14.22 -13.24 -7.74
CA LYS A 49 13.69 -12.14 -8.54
C LYS A 49 12.20 -11.91 -8.28
N GLU A 50 11.53 -12.75 -7.51
CA GLU A 50 10.09 -12.63 -7.27
C GLU A 50 9.83 -12.15 -5.86
N VAL A 51 8.82 -11.31 -5.71
CA VAL A 51 8.25 -10.92 -4.42
C VAL A 51 6.76 -11.23 -4.45
N THR A 52 6.15 -11.40 -3.28
CA THR A 52 4.71 -11.64 -3.18
C THR A 52 3.99 -10.35 -2.84
N ALA A 53 3.11 -9.90 -3.73
CA ALA A 53 2.16 -8.83 -3.47
C ALA A 53 0.92 -9.39 -2.76
N LYS A 54 0.51 -8.74 -1.68
CA LYS A 54 -0.72 -8.99 -0.92
C LYS A 54 -1.76 -7.94 -1.34
N LEU A 55 -2.85 -8.38 -1.95
CA LEU A 55 -3.86 -7.52 -2.57
C LEU A 55 -5.12 -7.49 -1.71
N PHE A 56 -5.60 -6.29 -1.39
CA PHE A 56 -6.76 -6.06 -0.56
C PHE A 56 -7.79 -5.24 -1.31
N ARG A 57 -8.93 -5.87 -1.62
CA ARG A 57 -10.12 -5.26 -2.24
C ARG A 57 -10.50 -3.93 -1.60
N PRO A 58 -11.15 -3.03 -2.35
CA PRO A 58 -11.56 -1.75 -1.79
C PRO A 58 -12.36 -1.91 -0.52
N HIS A 59 -12.02 -1.07 0.46
CA HIS A 59 -12.67 -1.06 1.76
C HIS A 59 -13.63 0.11 1.93
N GLU A 60 -13.63 1.03 0.96
CA GLU A 60 -14.53 2.16 0.87
C GLU A 60 -14.89 2.40 -0.61
N THR A 61 -16.12 2.84 -0.83
CA THR A 61 -16.59 3.35 -2.11
C THR A 61 -17.25 4.70 -1.86
N ILE A 62 -16.68 5.75 -2.45
CA ILE A 62 -17.18 7.13 -2.35
C ILE A 62 -17.77 7.50 -3.70
N GLN A 63 -18.99 8.01 -3.71
CA GLN A 63 -19.63 8.48 -4.94
C GLN A 63 -19.32 9.96 -5.14
N ASP A 64 -18.77 10.31 -6.29
CA ASP A 64 -18.47 11.69 -6.68
C ASP A 64 -19.05 12.00 -8.07
N SER A 65 -19.00 13.27 -8.49
CA SER A 65 -19.41 13.70 -9.81
C SER A 65 -18.30 14.49 -10.50
N TYR A 66 -17.87 14.03 -11.66
CA TYR A 66 -16.92 14.74 -12.51
C TYR A 66 -17.56 15.05 -13.86
N ARG A 67 -17.69 16.34 -14.20
CA ARG A 67 -18.33 16.80 -15.45
C ARG A 67 -19.70 16.14 -15.68
N GLU A 68 -20.55 16.13 -14.64
CA GLU A 68 -21.90 15.55 -14.66
C GLU A 68 -21.97 14.02 -14.80
N VAL A 69 -20.82 13.33 -14.77
CA VAL A 69 -20.74 11.87 -14.71
C VAL A 69 -20.54 11.44 -13.27
N LEU A 70 -21.40 10.54 -12.78
CA LEU A 70 -21.25 9.93 -11.46
C LEU A 70 -20.12 8.89 -11.50
N LEU A 71 -19.21 8.99 -10.55
CA LEU A 71 -18.06 8.11 -10.39
C LEU A 71 -18.13 7.43 -9.03
N ASP A 72 -17.80 6.14 -9.01
CA ASP A 72 -17.51 5.41 -7.78
C ASP A 72 -15.99 5.38 -7.62
N ILE A 73 -15.49 6.06 -6.57
CA ILE A 73 -14.08 6.13 -6.19
C ILE A 73 -13.84 5.05 -5.13
N HIS A 74 -12.81 4.25 -5.35
CA HIS A 74 -12.45 3.12 -4.51
C HIS A 74 -11.02 3.27 -4.01
N THR A 75 -10.81 2.99 -2.72
CA THR A 75 -9.45 2.87 -2.17
C THR A 75 -9.14 1.43 -1.81
N SER A 76 -8.10 0.92 -2.44
CA SER A 76 -7.56 -0.42 -2.25
C SER A 76 -6.17 -0.39 -1.63
N VAL A 77 -5.71 -1.52 -1.09
CA VAL A 77 -4.36 -1.63 -0.54
C VAL A 77 -3.58 -2.73 -1.25
N VAL A 78 -2.35 -2.41 -1.64
CA VAL A 78 -1.36 -3.38 -2.07
C VAL A 78 -0.24 -3.38 -1.05
N ALA A 79 0.09 -4.54 -0.50
CA ALA A 79 1.14 -4.66 0.51
C ALA A 79 2.22 -5.66 0.09
N PHE A 80 3.42 -5.47 0.63
CA PHE A 80 4.56 -6.35 0.45
C PHE A 80 5.23 -6.62 1.79
N ASP A 81 5.66 -7.86 1.98
CA ASP A 81 6.55 -8.18 3.08
C ASP A 81 7.96 -7.69 2.76
N ALA A 82 8.60 -7.08 3.75
CA ALA A 82 9.89 -6.45 3.59
C ALA A 82 10.70 -6.55 4.88
N ARG A 83 11.98 -6.18 4.77
CA ARG A 83 12.89 -6.06 5.90
C ARG A 83 13.59 -4.73 5.84
N ARG A 84 13.61 -4.03 6.97
CA ARG A 84 14.49 -2.88 7.15
C ARG A 84 15.92 -3.38 7.27
N ILE A 85 16.83 -2.80 6.50
CA ILE A 85 18.24 -3.20 6.51
C ILE A 85 18.91 -2.47 7.67
N CYS A 86 19.31 -3.22 8.69
CA CYS A 86 20.28 -2.77 9.67
C CYS A 86 21.61 -3.48 9.42
N VAL A 87 22.70 -2.74 9.47
CA VAL A 87 24.04 -3.33 9.47
C VAL A 87 24.56 -3.21 10.89
N GLU A 88 24.35 -4.26 11.69
CA GLU A 88 25.01 -4.41 12.99
C GLU A 88 26.16 -5.40 12.82
N ASP A 89 27.38 -4.95 13.12
CA ASP A 89 28.60 -5.79 13.08
C ASP A 89 28.82 -6.57 11.76
N GLY A 90 28.39 -6.01 10.63
CA GLY A 90 28.55 -6.64 9.31
C GLY A 90 27.59 -7.79 9.03
N VAL A 91 26.68 -8.12 9.95
CA VAL A 91 25.59 -9.07 9.75
C VAL A 91 24.33 -8.28 9.35
N PRO A 92 23.71 -8.59 8.20
CA PRO A 92 22.39 -8.05 7.88
C PRO A 92 21.39 -8.57 8.92
N SER A 93 21.11 -7.76 9.93
CA SER A 93 19.96 -7.93 10.82
C SER A 93 18.87 -7.01 10.30
N GLY A 94 17.62 -7.45 10.31
CA GLY A 94 16.57 -6.63 9.74
C GLY A 94 15.23 -6.85 10.42
N GLU A 95 14.68 -5.76 10.93
CA GLU A 95 13.31 -5.69 11.42
C GLU A 95 12.37 -6.06 10.27
N LYS A 96 11.44 -6.98 10.52
CA LYS A 96 10.37 -7.27 9.56
C LYS A 96 9.44 -6.07 9.49
N VAL A 97 9.14 -5.64 8.28
CA VAL A 97 8.22 -4.54 8.03
C VAL A 97 7.30 -4.90 6.88
N SER A 98 6.14 -4.26 6.82
CA SER A 98 5.25 -4.35 5.67
C SER A 98 5.21 -3.01 4.97
N LEU A 99 5.37 -3.01 3.65
CA LEU A 99 5.21 -1.84 2.80
C LEU A 99 3.80 -1.84 2.21
N LEU A 100 3.03 -0.78 2.44
CA LEU A 100 1.67 -0.61 1.96
C LEU A 100 1.62 0.55 0.96
N PHE A 101 0.90 0.35 -0.14
CA PHE A 101 0.48 1.36 -1.08
C PHE A 101 -1.04 1.45 -1.06
N PHE A 102 -1.57 2.65 -0.87
CA PHE A 102 -3.00 2.91 -1.05
C PHE A 102 -3.23 3.30 -2.49
N LYS A 103 -4.09 2.55 -3.19
CA LYS A 103 -4.41 2.75 -4.60
C LYS A 103 -5.83 3.27 -4.73
N LEU A 104 -5.95 4.48 -5.24
CA LEU A 104 -7.19 5.10 -5.69
C LEU A 104 -7.55 4.63 -7.10
N SER A 105 -8.81 4.29 -7.32
CA SER A 105 -9.37 4.03 -8.64
C SER A 105 -10.76 4.62 -8.73
N ALA A 106 -11.15 5.07 -9.92
CA ALA A 106 -12.49 5.57 -10.17
C ALA A 106 -13.08 4.85 -11.39
N ASN A 107 -14.34 4.45 -11.29
CA ASN A 107 -15.11 3.91 -12.41
C ASN A 107 -16.44 4.64 -12.51
N VAL A 108 -17.08 4.58 -13.70
CA VAL A 108 -18.42 5.14 -13.85
C VAL A 108 -19.35 4.39 -12.92
N SER A 109 -20.25 5.12 -12.27
CA SER A 109 -21.13 4.53 -11.26
C SER A 109 -21.96 3.39 -11.84
N GLY A 110 -21.95 2.24 -11.16
CA GLY A 110 -22.59 1.00 -11.62
C GLY A 110 -21.74 0.09 -12.51
N GLU A 111 -20.52 0.52 -12.90
CA GLU A 111 -19.54 -0.37 -13.52
C GLU A 111 -18.85 -1.25 -12.46
N PRO A 112 -18.39 -2.47 -12.84
CA PRO A 112 -17.63 -3.30 -11.92
C PRO A 112 -16.29 -2.66 -11.58
N THR A 113 -15.88 -2.77 -10.31
CA THR A 113 -14.55 -2.37 -9.87
C THR A 113 -13.49 -3.13 -10.68
N PRO A 114 -12.47 -2.44 -11.23
CA PRO A 114 -11.37 -3.09 -11.93
C PRO A 114 -10.70 -4.15 -11.06
N PRO A 115 -10.24 -5.27 -11.65
CA PRO A 115 -9.48 -6.27 -10.91
C PRO A 115 -8.23 -5.64 -10.31
N MET A 116 -7.86 -6.07 -9.11
CA MET A 116 -6.66 -5.59 -8.45
C MET A 116 -5.48 -6.44 -8.87
N THR A 117 -4.49 -5.79 -9.48
CA THR A 117 -3.19 -6.36 -9.78
C THR A 117 -2.09 -5.43 -9.31
N VAL A 118 -0.91 -6.00 -9.08
CA VAL A 118 0.30 -5.22 -8.78
C VAL A 118 0.74 -4.34 -9.94
N GLU A 119 0.48 -4.76 -11.19
CA GLU A 119 0.86 -4.03 -12.39
C GLU A 119 0.15 -2.67 -12.53
N ASP A 120 -1.01 -2.53 -11.89
CA ASP A 120 -1.76 -1.28 -11.85
C ASP A 120 -1.19 -0.25 -10.86
N LEU A 121 -0.19 -0.62 -10.04
CA LEU A 121 0.47 0.34 -9.15
C LEU A 121 1.17 1.41 -9.99
N ASN A 122 0.71 2.63 -9.82
CA ASN A 122 1.18 3.80 -10.52
C ASN A 122 1.19 4.98 -9.54
N ARG A 123 2.16 5.88 -9.64
CA ARG A 123 2.26 7.05 -8.75
C ARG A 123 1.07 8.00 -8.85
N LYS A 124 0.37 8.01 -9.99
CA LYS A 124 -0.83 8.83 -10.19
C LYS A 124 -2.02 8.35 -9.37
N THR A 125 -2.10 7.04 -9.12
CA THR A 125 -3.20 6.41 -8.41
C THR A 125 -2.79 5.98 -7.00
N SER A 126 -1.50 5.89 -6.73
CA SER A 126 -0.92 5.37 -5.50
C SER A 126 0.14 6.32 -4.96
N THR A 127 -0.26 7.57 -4.75
CA THR A 127 0.62 8.69 -4.37
C THR A 127 1.17 8.54 -2.95
N TYR A 128 0.54 7.72 -2.11
CA TYR A 128 0.85 7.62 -0.69
C TYR A 128 0.83 6.18 -0.18
N GLY A 129 1.49 5.98 0.95
CA GLY A 129 1.65 4.66 1.56
C GLY A 129 2.20 4.71 2.97
N ALA A 130 2.46 3.52 3.51
CA ALA A 130 3.00 3.36 4.84
C ALA A 130 4.01 2.21 4.91
N VAL A 131 5.04 2.40 5.74
CA VAL A 131 5.91 1.33 6.22
C VAL A 131 5.45 0.99 7.64
N VAL A 132 5.04 -0.25 7.85
CA VAL A 132 4.49 -0.74 9.11
C VAL A 132 5.47 -1.71 9.74
N SER A 133 5.82 -1.49 11.01
CA SER A 133 6.67 -2.37 11.80
C SER A 133 6.02 -2.64 13.17
N ASP A 134 6.62 -3.53 13.96
CA ASP A 134 6.19 -3.72 15.35
C ASP A 134 6.40 -2.45 16.20
N SER A 135 7.38 -1.63 15.82
CA SER A 135 7.77 -0.39 16.51
C SER A 135 6.91 0.82 16.14
N GLY A 136 6.24 0.82 14.99
CA GLY A 136 5.39 1.94 14.58
C GLY A 136 4.96 1.92 13.12
N ILE A 137 4.44 3.07 12.68
CA ILE A 137 3.99 3.29 11.31
C ILE A 137 4.64 4.56 10.80
N GLU A 138 5.24 4.49 9.63
CA GLU A 138 5.89 5.61 8.97
C GLU A 138 5.23 5.84 7.62
N TYR A 139 4.68 7.03 7.43
CA TYR A 139 3.98 7.38 6.20
C TYR A 139 4.91 8.03 5.19
N PHE A 140 4.59 7.84 3.91
CA PHE A 140 5.29 8.47 2.80
C PHE A 140 4.35 8.98 1.73
N GLU A 141 4.87 9.91 0.94
CA GLU A 141 4.22 10.47 -0.25
C GLU A 141 5.25 10.50 -1.39
N PHE A 142 4.80 10.16 -2.60
CA PHE A 142 5.53 10.41 -3.84
C PHE A 142 5.36 11.87 -4.28
N THR A 143 6.47 12.54 -4.51
CA THR A 143 6.49 13.94 -4.97
C THR A 143 6.34 14.03 -6.49
N GLU A 144 5.97 15.22 -6.97
CA GLU A 144 5.90 15.52 -8.41
C GLU A 144 7.24 15.31 -9.13
N ASP A 145 8.37 15.55 -8.43
CA ASP A 145 9.74 15.34 -8.93
C ASP A 145 10.13 13.86 -9.02
N CYS A 146 9.18 12.96 -8.85
CA CYS A 146 9.39 11.52 -8.88
C CYS A 146 10.30 11.00 -7.76
N ASP A 147 10.36 11.69 -6.63
CA ASP A 147 11.00 11.23 -5.40
C ASP A 147 9.96 10.74 -4.37
N VAL A 148 10.43 10.21 -3.25
CA VAL A 148 9.60 9.86 -2.09
C VAL A 148 10.11 10.61 -0.87
N LYS A 149 9.20 11.06 -0.01
CA LYS A 149 9.57 11.71 1.25
C LYS A 149 8.80 11.10 2.41
N LYS A 150 9.47 10.97 3.56
CA LYS A 150 8.79 10.69 4.83
C LYS A 150 7.95 11.88 5.24
N VAL A 151 6.71 11.63 5.66
CA VAL A 151 5.79 12.66 6.13
C VAL A 151 5.41 12.41 7.59
N SER A 152 5.53 13.44 8.43
CA SER A 152 5.13 13.41 9.84
C SER A 152 3.62 13.63 10.05
N SER A 153 2.99 14.22 9.04
CA SER A 153 1.57 14.55 8.95
C SER A 153 1.28 14.72 7.47
N ILE A 154 0.12 14.25 6.99
CA ILE A 154 -0.18 14.24 5.55
C ILE A 154 -1.14 15.38 5.23
N ASN A 155 -0.76 16.21 4.27
CA ASN A 155 -1.70 17.11 3.60
C ASN A 155 -2.03 16.48 2.25
N SER A 156 -3.30 16.49 1.87
CA SER A 156 -3.83 15.86 0.64
C SER A 156 -3.05 16.31 -0.62
N PRO A 157 -2.78 15.40 -1.57
CA PRO A 157 -2.20 15.73 -2.87
C PRO A 157 -3.21 16.32 -3.88
N LEU A 158 -4.50 16.39 -3.55
CA LEU A 158 -5.51 16.99 -4.41
C LEU A 158 -5.74 18.45 -3.98
N ASP A 159 -5.23 19.41 -4.76
CA ASP A 159 -5.55 20.86 -4.63
C ASP A 159 -7.00 21.17 -5.10
N THR A 160 -7.92 20.24 -4.81
CA THR A 160 -9.35 20.36 -5.05
C THR A 160 -10.07 20.05 -3.76
N SER A 161 -11.15 20.77 -3.47
CA SER A 161 -11.88 20.79 -2.20
C SER A 161 -12.57 19.47 -1.77
N LEU A 162 -12.11 18.31 -2.24
CA LEU A 162 -12.58 17.00 -1.82
C LEU A 162 -11.43 16.28 -1.10
N GLU A 163 -11.63 16.16 0.20
CA GLU A 163 -11.01 15.17 1.08
C GLU A 163 -9.53 15.40 1.44
N ARG A 164 -9.36 16.25 2.46
CA ARG A 164 -8.29 16.09 3.44
C ARG A 164 -8.54 14.80 4.23
N ILE A 165 -8.22 13.64 3.66
CA ILE A 165 -8.14 12.38 4.42
C ILE A 165 -6.72 12.27 4.95
N GLU A 166 -6.58 12.25 6.27
CA GLU A 166 -5.30 11.91 6.90
C GLU A 166 -5.02 10.42 6.62
N LEU A 167 -3.82 10.03 6.16
CA LEU A 167 -3.53 8.60 5.88
C LEU A 167 -3.69 7.69 7.11
N SER A 168 -3.67 8.27 8.31
CA SER A 168 -4.07 7.60 9.54
C SER A 168 -5.52 7.16 9.51
N GLU A 169 -6.44 8.04 9.10
CA GLU A 169 -7.87 7.73 8.94
C GLU A 169 -8.07 6.68 7.85
N GLU A 170 -7.39 6.82 6.71
CA GLU A 170 -7.44 5.82 5.63
C GLU A 170 -6.97 4.45 6.12
N LEU A 171 -5.86 4.40 6.86
CA LEU A 171 -5.37 3.17 7.44
C LEU A 171 -6.33 2.60 8.50
N GLU A 172 -7.00 3.45 9.28
CA GLU A 172 -8.02 3.05 10.25
C GLU A 172 -9.25 2.45 9.57
N LYS A 173 -9.76 3.07 8.49
CA LYS A 173 -10.86 2.52 7.69
C LYS A 173 -10.47 1.16 7.10
N PHE A 174 -9.25 1.06 6.56
CA PHE A 174 -8.71 -0.21 6.08
C PHE A 174 -8.73 -1.25 7.20
N VAL A 175 -8.19 -0.94 8.38
CA VAL A 175 -8.15 -1.86 9.53
C VAL A 175 -9.56 -2.31 9.93
N GLN A 176 -10.49 -1.37 10.12
CA GLN A 176 -11.86 -1.65 10.53
C GLN A 176 -12.59 -2.55 9.52
N SER A 177 -12.38 -2.33 8.22
CA SER A 177 -12.98 -3.16 7.17
C SER A 177 -12.57 -4.64 7.24
N ARG A 178 -11.44 -4.94 7.90
CA ARG A 178 -10.85 -6.29 7.97
C ARG A 178 -11.01 -6.98 9.31
N GLN A 179 -11.36 -6.25 10.38
CA GLN A 179 -11.59 -6.84 11.70
C GLN A 179 -12.67 -7.94 11.72
N GLY A 180 -13.67 -7.88 10.83
CA GLY A 180 -14.70 -8.92 10.69
C GLY A 180 -14.25 -10.19 9.95
N VAL A 181 -13.14 -10.13 9.19
CA VAL A 181 -12.64 -11.26 8.37
C VAL A 181 -11.70 -12.16 9.17
N VAL A 182 -10.95 -11.59 10.13
CA VAL A 182 -9.98 -12.32 10.98
C VAL A 182 -10.67 -13.14 12.09
N ALA A 183 -11.93 -12.86 12.39
CA ALA A 183 -12.68 -13.50 13.49
C ALA A 183 -13.36 -14.84 13.12
N SER A 184 -13.22 -15.34 11.88
CA SER A 184 -13.98 -16.51 11.41
C SER A 184 -13.27 -17.86 11.50
N ASP A 185 -12.02 -17.94 11.98
CA ASP A 185 -11.31 -19.22 12.16
C ASP A 185 -11.39 -19.71 13.62
N GLY A 186 -12.61 -19.95 14.09
CA GLY A 186 -12.85 -20.51 15.41
C GLY A 186 -14.28 -21.02 15.60
N ASP A 187 -14.57 -22.19 15.01
CA ASP A 187 -15.59 -23.13 15.51
C ASP A 187 -15.10 -24.57 15.32
#